data_AF-A0A226HX25-F1
#
_entry.id   AF-A0A226HX25-F1
#
_cell.length_a   1.000
_cell.length_b   1.000
_cell.length_c   1.000
_cell.angle_alpha   90.00
_cell.angle_beta   90.00
_cell.angle_gamma   90.00
#
_symmetry.space_group_name_H-M   'P 1'
#
loop_
_entity.id
_entity.type
_entity.pdbx_description
1 polymer ?
#
loop_
_entity_poly.entity_id
_entity_poly.type
_entity_poly.pdbx_seq_one_letter_code
_entity_poly.pdbx_strand_id
1 'polypeptide(L)'
;MLKKITQISLVLIMTVMVISCKNAKQKLQEFVTSYNAAAPNFKAENVTLTTARGYINDDKIELRFETNLEQNAPNKLAAGIVFDKLLKEMIKKNQIPKDLVEEGIQFDAYFLADDNTVFVKQIINKETLPELLN
;
A
#
# COMPACT_ATOMS: atom_id res chain seq x y z
N MET A 1 2.79 51.76 -16.77
CA MET A 1 1.73 50.82 -16.34
C MET A 1 1.92 49.42 -16.90
N LEU A 2 2.50 49.26 -18.11
CA LEU A 2 2.82 47.96 -18.73
C LEU A 2 3.63 46.99 -17.83
N LYS A 3 4.67 47.48 -17.12
CA LYS A 3 5.53 46.68 -16.23
C LYS A 3 4.80 46.01 -15.05
N LYS A 4 3.71 46.62 -14.55
CA LYS A 4 2.95 46.08 -13.41
C LYS A 4 2.00 44.95 -13.83
N ILE A 5 1.48 45.01 -15.05
CA ILE A 5 0.58 43.98 -15.60
C ILE A 5 1.37 42.70 -15.87
N THR A 6 2.59 42.81 -16.42
CA THR A 6 3.45 41.64 -16.70
C THR A 6 3.90 40.93 -15.42
N GLN A 7 4.14 41.65 -14.33
CA GLN A 7 4.50 41.06 -13.03
C GLN A 7 3.34 40.28 -12.39
N ILE A 8 2.10 40.77 -12.50
CA ILE A 8 0.93 40.09 -11.94
C ILE A 8 0.65 38.79 -12.72
N SER A 9 0.78 38.82 -14.06
CA SER A 9 0.63 37.62 -14.89
C SER A 9 1.68 36.55 -14.57
N LEU A 10 2.93 36.94 -14.28
CA LEU A 10 4.01 36.00 -13.98
C LEU A 10 3.81 35.28 -12.64
N VAL A 11 3.34 36.01 -11.62
CA VAL A 11 3.02 35.44 -10.30
C VAL A 11 1.81 34.50 -10.39
N LEU A 12 0.80 34.85 -11.18
CA LEU A 12 -0.40 34.00 -11.35
C LEU A 12 -0.08 32.67 -12.07
N ILE A 13 0.82 32.69 -13.06
CA ILE A 13 1.27 31.47 -13.77
C ILE A 13 2.11 30.57 -12.86
N MET A 14 2.97 31.13 -12.00
CA MET A 14 3.70 30.33 -11.01
C MET A 14 2.78 29.69 -9.96
N THR A 15 1.69 30.37 -9.57
CA THR A 15 0.76 29.86 -8.54
C THR A 15 -0.08 28.68 -9.06
N VAL A 16 -0.37 28.63 -10.37
CA VAL A 16 -1.10 27.52 -11.02
C VAL A 16 -0.21 26.30 -11.27
N MET A 17 1.12 26.45 -11.30
CA MET A 17 2.03 25.28 -11.35
C MET A 17 2.21 24.59 -9.98
N VAL A 18 1.71 25.17 -8.89
CA VAL A 18 1.77 24.60 -7.53
C VAL A 18 0.49 23.84 -7.15
N ILE A 19 -0.34 23.45 -8.14
CA ILE A 19 -1.34 22.41 -7.94
C ILE A 19 -0.57 21.12 -7.67
N SER A 20 -0.22 20.94 -6.40
CA SER A 20 0.66 19.92 -5.88
C SER A 20 0.07 18.56 -6.21
N CYS A 21 0.61 17.91 -7.24
CA CYS A 21 0.69 16.45 -7.21
C CYS A 21 1.40 16.12 -5.89
N LYS A 22 0.68 15.51 -4.94
CA LYS A 22 1.29 15.02 -3.70
C LYS A 22 2.50 14.18 -4.08
N ASN A 23 3.62 14.36 -3.40
CA ASN A 23 4.78 13.50 -3.66
C ASN A 23 4.53 12.09 -3.12
N ALA A 24 5.26 11.10 -3.62
CA ALA A 24 5.06 9.69 -3.25
C ALA A 24 5.11 9.45 -1.74
N LYS A 25 5.97 10.19 -1.02
CA LYS A 25 6.11 10.10 0.44
C LYS A 25 4.86 10.56 1.20
N GLN A 26 4.22 11.64 0.74
CA GLN A 26 2.94 12.10 1.29
C GLN A 26 1.84 11.08 1.03
N LYS A 27 1.73 10.55 -0.19
CA LYS A 27 0.72 9.54 -0.52
C LYS A 27 0.93 8.25 0.27
N LEU A 28 2.17 7.84 0.51
CA LEU A 28 2.51 6.71 1.37
C LEU A 28 1.98 6.91 2.80
N GLN A 29 2.22 8.08 3.41
CA GLN A 29 1.73 8.37 4.77
C GLN A 29 0.21 8.40 4.84
N GLU A 30 -0.43 8.99 3.83
CA GLU A 30 -1.90 9.05 3.72
C GLU A 30 -2.51 7.67 3.55
N PHE A 31 -1.88 6.81 2.75
CA PHE A 31 -2.26 5.41 2.63
C PHE A 31 -2.20 4.71 3.98
N VAL A 32 -1.07 4.80 4.69
CA VAL A 32 -0.89 4.12 5.99
C VAL A 32 -1.94 4.59 6.99
N THR A 33 -2.20 5.89 7.04
CA THR A 33 -3.21 6.48 7.94
C THR A 33 -4.62 5.97 7.59
N SER A 34 -4.99 6.02 6.31
CA SER A 34 -6.32 5.63 5.84
C SER A 34 -6.56 4.13 5.99
N TYR A 35 -5.55 3.32 5.67
CA TYR A 35 -5.58 1.87 5.82
C TYR A 35 -5.81 1.48 7.27
N ASN A 36 -5.03 2.02 8.21
CA ASN A 36 -5.17 1.70 9.63
C ASN A 36 -6.50 2.21 10.22
N ALA A 37 -7.04 3.32 9.72
CA ALA A 37 -8.37 3.78 10.12
C ALA A 37 -9.49 2.81 9.65
N ALA A 38 -9.32 2.19 8.49
CA ALA A 38 -10.26 1.21 7.95
C ALA A 38 -10.05 -0.22 8.49
N ALA A 39 -8.84 -0.53 8.97
CA ALA A 39 -8.41 -1.87 9.38
C ALA A 39 -9.35 -2.59 10.38
N PRO A 40 -9.96 -1.93 11.40
CA PRO A 40 -10.90 -2.59 12.31
C PRO A 40 -12.12 -3.22 11.60
N ASN A 41 -12.49 -2.68 10.44
CA ASN A 41 -13.61 -3.17 9.63
C ASN A 41 -13.17 -4.14 8.54
N PHE A 42 -11.88 -4.43 8.41
CA PHE A 42 -11.38 -5.38 7.43
C PHE A 42 -11.91 -6.79 7.73
N LYS A 43 -12.35 -7.49 6.68
CA LYS A 43 -12.83 -8.87 6.74
C LYS A 43 -12.23 -9.65 5.59
N ALA A 44 -11.50 -10.70 5.94
CA ALA A 44 -11.01 -11.72 5.04
C ALA A 44 -10.97 -13.06 5.77
N GLU A 45 -10.90 -14.16 5.02
CA GLU A 45 -10.81 -15.50 5.59
C GLU A 45 -9.57 -15.62 6.49
N ASN A 46 -9.77 -16.11 7.72
CA ASN A 46 -8.73 -16.33 8.75
C ASN A 46 -7.95 -15.08 9.20
N VAL A 47 -8.23 -13.88 8.68
CA VAL A 47 -7.57 -12.63 9.11
C VAL A 47 -8.32 -12.06 10.32
N THR A 48 -7.62 -11.94 11.44
CA THR A 48 -8.14 -11.36 12.69
C THR A 48 -7.83 -9.87 12.81
N LEU A 49 -6.65 -9.46 12.33
CA LEU A 49 -6.19 -8.08 12.34
C LEU A 49 -5.35 -7.79 11.09
N THR A 50 -5.39 -6.55 10.63
CA THR A 50 -4.43 -6.06 9.67
C THR A 50 -3.90 -4.69 10.03
N THR A 51 -2.65 -4.41 9.70
CA THR A 51 -2.02 -3.11 9.93
C THR A 51 -1.14 -2.72 8.76
N ALA A 52 -0.95 -1.42 8.58
CA ALA A 52 0.01 -0.84 7.65
C ALA A 52 1.08 -0.05 8.43
N ARG A 53 2.33 -0.16 8.00
CA ARG A 53 3.45 0.65 8.50
C ARG A 53 4.26 1.22 7.35
N GLY A 54 4.45 2.54 7.33
CA GLY A 54 5.26 3.22 6.33
C GLY A 54 6.73 3.33 6.74
N TYR A 55 7.63 3.01 5.82
CA TYR A 55 9.07 3.26 5.89
C TYR A 55 9.42 4.32 4.84
N ILE A 56 9.25 5.59 5.20
CA ILE A 56 9.30 6.74 4.28
C ILE A 56 10.66 6.92 3.58
N ASN A 57 11.74 6.49 4.22
CA ASN A 57 13.09 6.60 3.66
C ASN A 57 13.45 5.41 2.74
N ASP A 58 12.66 4.34 2.80
CA ASP A 58 12.84 3.13 2.00
C ASP A 58 11.81 3.05 0.87
N ASP A 59 10.93 4.06 0.72
CA ASP A 59 9.79 4.06 -0.19
C ASP A 59 8.98 2.75 -0.09
N LYS A 60 8.72 2.30 1.16
CA LYS A 60 8.14 0.99 1.45
C LYS A 60 6.98 1.07 2.43
N ILE A 61 5.98 0.23 2.22
CA ILE A 61 4.86 0.00 3.12
C ILE A 61 4.86 -1.48 3.52
N GLU A 62 4.83 -1.75 4.81
CA GLU A 62 4.59 -3.10 5.32
C GLU A 62 3.11 -3.26 5.62
N LEU A 63 2.50 -4.30 5.09
CA LEU A 63 1.16 -4.74 5.44
C LEU A 63 1.28 -6.04 6.25
N ARG A 64 0.70 -6.07 7.44
CA ARG A 64 0.64 -7.30 8.26
C ARG A 64 -0.80 -7.78 8.30
N PHE A 65 -0.99 -9.08 8.14
CA PHE A 65 -2.27 -9.78 8.27
C PHE A 65 -2.08 -10.87 9.31
N GLU A 66 -2.58 -10.62 10.51
CA GLU A 66 -2.55 -11.58 11.61
C GLU A 66 -3.72 -12.54 11.48
N THR A 67 -3.49 -13.79 11.85
CA THR A 67 -4.49 -14.85 11.77
C THR A 67 -4.64 -15.55 13.12
N ASN A 68 -5.62 -16.44 13.20
CA ASN A 68 -5.79 -17.39 14.30
C ASN A 68 -5.33 -18.81 13.93
N LEU A 69 -4.48 -18.94 12.90
CA LEU A 69 -3.99 -20.22 12.42
C LEU A 69 -2.67 -20.58 13.12
N GLU A 70 -2.61 -21.79 13.68
CA GLU A 70 -1.39 -22.34 14.28
C GLU A 70 -0.27 -22.48 13.23
N GLN A 71 0.96 -22.13 13.62
CA GLN A 71 2.15 -22.31 12.78
C GLN A 71 2.50 -23.79 12.56
N ASN A 72 1.97 -24.38 11.47
CA ASN A 72 2.27 -25.74 11.03
C ASN A 72 2.33 -25.86 9.50
N ALA A 73 2.88 -26.98 9.00
CA ALA A 73 3.13 -27.15 7.57
C ALA A 73 1.85 -27.14 6.69
N PRO A 74 0.74 -27.81 7.08
CA PRO A 74 -0.52 -27.70 6.34
C PRO A 74 -1.07 -26.28 6.24
N ASN A 75 -1.11 -25.54 7.36
CA ASN A 75 -1.60 -24.16 7.38
C ASN A 75 -0.71 -23.24 6.53
N LYS A 76 0.61 -23.41 6.60
CA LYS A 76 1.56 -22.66 5.79
C LYS A 76 1.35 -22.86 4.29
N LEU A 77 1.09 -24.10 3.86
CA LEU A 77 0.78 -24.40 2.46
C LEU A 77 -0.53 -23.74 2.01
N ALA A 78 -1.59 -23.86 2.81
CA ALA A 78 -2.88 -23.26 2.52
C ALA A 78 -2.82 -21.72 2.50
N ALA A 79 -2.05 -21.13 3.41
CA ALA A 79 -1.84 -19.68 3.51
C ALA A 79 -1.28 -19.09 2.22
N GLY A 80 -0.37 -19.77 1.51
CA GLY A 80 0.17 -19.30 0.23
C GLY A 80 -0.93 -19.04 -0.81
N ILE A 81 -1.87 -19.97 -0.93
CA ILE A 81 -2.96 -19.91 -1.91
C ILE A 81 -3.98 -18.83 -1.52
N VAL A 82 -4.39 -18.82 -0.25
CA VAL A 82 -5.39 -17.87 0.27
C VAL A 82 -4.84 -16.45 0.20
N PHE A 83 -3.57 -16.25 0.56
CA PHE A 83 -2.96 -14.94 0.60
C PHE A 83 -2.74 -14.34 -0.79
N ASP A 84 -2.29 -15.14 -1.76
CA ASP A 84 -2.19 -14.70 -3.16
C ASP A 84 -3.55 -14.18 -3.69
N LYS A 85 -4.62 -14.96 -3.44
CA LYS A 85 -5.98 -14.57 -3.80
C LYS A 85 -6.42 -13.28 -3.11
N LEU A 86 -6.13 -13.15 -1.81
CA LEU A 86 -6.47 -11.94 -1.04
C LEU A 86 -5.79 -10.70 -1.63
N LEU A 87 -4.49 -10.75 -1.89
CA LEU A 87 -3.75 -9.61 -2.44
C LEU A 87 -4.25 -9.23 -3.85
N LYS A 88 -4.52 -10.23 -4.70
CA LYS A 88 -5.18 -10.03 -6.00
C LYS A 88 -6.50 -9.27 -5.88
N GLU A 89 -7.35 -9.66 -4.93
CA GLU A 89 -8.62 -8.97 -4.68
C GLU A 89 -8.42 -7.55 -4.14
N MET A 90 -7.48 -7.35 -3.22
CA MET A 90 -7.18 -6.04 -2.66
C MET A 90 -6.69 -5.07 -3.74
N ILE A 91 -5.82 -5.52 -4.65
CA ILE A 91 -5.36 -4.71 -5.78
C ILE A 91 -6.52 -4.38 -6.72
N LYS A 92 -7.38 -5.37 -7.06
CA LYS A 92 -8.57 -5.16 -7.90
C LYS A 92 -9.57 -4.17 -7.29
N LYS A 93 -9.72 -4.17 -5.96
CA LYS A 93 -10.56 -3.24 -5.19
C LYS A 93 -9.87 -1.91 -4.87
N ASN A 94 -8.66 -1.68 -5.39
CA ASN A 94 -7.84 -0.50 -5.11
C ASN A 94 -7.51 -0.29 -3.62
N GLN A 95 -7.53 -1.35 -2.82
CA GLN A 95 -7.08 -1.35 -1.42
C GLN A 95 -5.56 -1.42 -1.31
N ILE A 96 -4.89 -1.90 -2.35
CA ILE A 96 -3.45 -1.70 -2.61
C ILE A 96 -3.36 -0.91 -3.91
N PRO A 97 -3.19 0.42 -3.85
CA PRO A 97 -3.24 1.27 -5.03
C PRO A 97 -2.09 1.00 -5.99
N LYS A 98 -2.41 0.77 -7.27
CA LYS A 98 -1.40 0.55 -8.31
C LYS A 98 -0.55 1.80 -8.54
N ASP A 99 -1.14 2.98 -8.46
CA ASP A 99 -0.42 4.26 -8.62
C ASP A 99 0.74 4.40 -7.64
N LEU A 100 0.60 3.92 -6.39
CA LEU A 100 1.70 3.92 -5.42
C LEU A 100 2.85 3.01 -5.87
N VAL A 101 2.52 1.84 -6.39
CA VAL A 101 3.50 0.90 -6.97
C VAL A 101 4.18 1.51 -8.20
N GLU A 102 3.41 2.15 -9.07
CA GLU A 102 3.90 2.85 -10.26
C GLU A 102 4.76 4.08 -9.92
N GLU A 103 4.55 4.69 -8.75
CA GLU A 103 5.39 5.75 -8.19
C GLU A 103 6.64 5.22 -7.47
N GLY A 104 6.84 3.90 -7.43
CA GLY A 104 8.02 3.25 -6.87
C GLY A 104 7.88 2.82 -5.40
N ILE A 105 6.68 2.91 -4.82
CA ILE A 105 6.43 2.43 -3.47
C ILE A 105 6.29 0.90 -3.47
N GLN A 106 7.12 0.21 -2.68
CA GLN A 106 7.05 -1.23 -2.49
C GLN A 106 6.07 -1.58 -1.36
N PHE A 107 5.22 -2.60 -1.55
CA PHE A 107 4.45 -3.21 -0.46
C PHE A 107 5.06 -4.55 -0.08
N ASP A 108 5.48 -4.67 1.19
CA ASP A 108 5.85 -5.93 1.81
C ASP A 108 4.65 -6.45 2.61
N ALA A 109 3.94 -7.44 2.06
CA ALA A 109 2.75 -7.99 2.67
C ALA A 109 3.07 -9.31 3.38
N TYR A 110 2.72 -9.41 4.67
CA TYR A 110 3.01 -10.54 5.53
C TYR A 110 1.72 -11.19 6.04
N PHE A 111 1.59 -12.49 5.82
CA PHE A 111 0.53 -13.31 6.41
C PHE A 111 1.10 -14.11 7.58
N LEU A 112 0.56 -13.90 8.77
CA LEU A 112 1.17 -14.31 10.03
C LEU A 112 0.31 -15.36 10.74
N ALA A 113 0.97 -16.33 11.35
CA ALA A 113 0.36 -17.28 12.26
C ALA A 113 -0.09 -16.59 13.57
N ASP A 114 -0.82 -17.34 14.40
CA ASP A 114 -1.31 -16.88 15.70
C ASP A 114 -0.18 -16.53 16.70
N ASP A 115 1.01 -17.10 16.53
CA ASP A 115 2.23 -16.78 17.27
C ASP A 115 3.05 -15.62 16.64
N ASN A 116 2.49 -14.92 15.65
CA ASN A 116 3.11 -13.85 14.85
C ASN A 116 4.30 -14.27 13.98
N THR A 117 4.58 -15.57 13.85
CA THR A 117 5.58 -16.03 12.89
C THR A 117 5.04 -15.97 11.45
N VAL A 118 5.94 -15.85 10.49
CA VAL A 118 5.55 -15.62 9.09
C VAL A 118 5.16 -16.95 8.43
N PHE A 119 3.94 -17.06 7.94
CA PHE A 119 3.59 -18.09 6.96
C PHE A 119 4.15 -17.72 5.59
N VAL A 120 3.81 -16.53 5.11
CA VAL A 120 4.09 -16.07 3.74
C VAL A 120 4.45 -14.59 3.76
N LYS A 121 5.47 -14.22 2.98
CA LYS A 121 5.77 -12.85 2.59
C LYS A 121 5.56 -12.71 1.09
N GLN A 122 4.84 -11.67 0.68
CA GLN A 122 4.70 -11.26 -0.71
C GLN A 122 5.26 -9.86 -0.88
N ILE A 123 6.03 -9.64 -1.95
CA ILE A 123 6.56 -8.32 -2.32
C ILE A 123 5.76 -7.85 -3.53
N ILE A 124 5.19 -6.64 -3.45
CA ILE A 124 4.42 -6.02 -4.52
C ILE A 124 5.14 -4.72 -4.90
N ASN A 125 5.82 -4.77 -6.04
CA ASN A 125 6.48 -3.63 -6.68
C ASN A 125 6.21 -3.66 -8.19
N LYS A 126 6.86 -2.80 -8.97
CA LYS A 126 6.62 -2.71 -10.42
C LYS A 126 6.93 -4.02 -11.14
N GLU A 127 7.93 -4.74 -10.64
CA GLU A 127 8.44 -5.97 -11.21
C GLU A 127 7.50 -7.15 -10.92
N THR A 128 6.97 -7.26 -9.69
CA THR A 128 6.14 -8.40 -9.27
C THR A 128 4.64 -8.19 -9.49
N LEU A 129 4.17 -6.94 -9.60
CA LEU A 129 2.75 -6.63 -9.79
C LEU A 129 2.13 -7.32 -11.02
N PRO A 130 2.78 -7.40 -12.20
CA PRO A 130 2.23 -8.13 -13.35
C PRO A 130 2.04 -9.62 -13.07
N GLU A 131 2.99 -10.26 -12.40
CA GLU A 131 2.93 -11.68 -12.05
C GLU A 131 1.77 -11.96 -11.09
N LEU A 132 1.59 -11.07 -10.11
CA LEU A 132 0.50 -11.14 -9.15
C LEU A 132 -0.88 -10.86 -9.78
N LEU A 133 -0.95 -10.28 -10.98
CA LEU A 133 -2.23 -10.00 -11.65
C LEU A 133 -2.60 -11.03 -12.73
N ASN A 134 -1.69 -11.92 -13.08
CA ASN A 134 -1.91 -13.06 -13.95
C ASN A 134 -2.66 -14.20 -13.22
#